data_AF-A0A1H3EJG5-F1
#
_entry.id   AF-A0A1H3EJG5-F1
#
_cell.length_a   1.000
_cell.length_b   1.000
_cell.length_c   1.000
_cell.angle_alpha   90.00
_cell.angle_beta   90.00
_cell.angle_gamma   90.00
#
_symmetry.space_group_name_H-M   'P 1'
#
loop_
_entity.id
_entity.type
_entity.pdbx_description
1 polymer ?
#
loop_
_entity_poly.entity_id
_entity_poly.type
_entity_poly.pdbx_seq_one_letter_code
_entity_poly.pdbx_strand_id
1 'polypeptide(L)'
;MSALCCYSNTKHSRHVTGSIAFGAVLGNPVRYRDIVPDAGWQARLVRTGLSAEYVAGLAALYRNYRVEAESELGAGVQAVLGRPPRSAADFASDVLAGALNRR
;
A
#
# COMPACT_ATOMS: atom_id res chain seq x y z
N MET A 1 -5.94 -25.56 -16.33
CA MET A 1 -5.87 -24.28 -17.07
C MET A 1 -7.09 -23.45 -16.70
N SER A 2 -6.89 -22.33 -16.02
CA SER A 2 -7.86 -21.22 -15.94
C SER A 2 -7.07 -19.95 -15.68
N ALA A 3 -6.52 -19.43 -16.77
CA ALA A 3 -6.22 -18.01 -16.90
C ALA A 3 -7.56 -17.27 -17.09
N LEU A 4 -7.58 -15.99 -16.75
CA LEU A 4 -8.71 -15.05 -16.80
C LEU A 4 -9.62 -15.06 -15.57
N CYS A 5 -9.20 -14.35 -14.53
CA CYS A 5 -10.15 -13.49 -13.83
C CYS A 5 -9.62 -12.06 -13.93
N CYS A 6 -10.40 -11.26 -14.65
CA CYS A 6 -10.08 -9.94 -15.15
C CYS A 6 -9.47 -9.00 -14.10
N TYR A 7 -8.42 -8.33 -14.56
CA TYR A 7 -7.73 -7.19 -13.98
C TYR A 7 -8.75 -6.06 -13.66
N SER A 8 -9.31 -6.04 -12.45
CA SER A 8 -10.17 -4.96 -11.97
C SER A 8 -9.29 -3.79 -11.51
N ASN A 9 -9.37 -2.71 -12.29
CA ASN A 9 -8.50 -1.54 -12.25
C ASN A 9 -8.84 -0.57 -11.10
N THR A 10 -9.03 -1.06 -9.87
CA THR A 10 -9.37 -0.24 -8.71
C THR A 10 -8.21 -0.18 -7.69
N LYS A 11 -8.02 0.96 -7.01
CA LYS A 11 -6.98 1.11 -5.97
C LYS A 11 -7.17 0.14 -4.80
N HIS A 12 -8.40 -0.30 -4.54
CA HIS A 12 -8.71 -1.40 -3.62
C HIS A 12 -8.01 -2.70 -4.02
N SER A 13 -8.06 -3.08 -5.30
CA SER A 13 -7.33 -4.27 -5.81
C SER A 13 -5.82 -4.13 -5.60
N ARG A 14 -5.24 -2.94 -5.76
CA ARG A 14 -3.78 -2.72 -5.57
C ARG A 14 -3.35 -2.82 -4.11
N HIS A 15 -4.14 -2.32 -3.15
CA HIS A 15 -3.83 -2.48 -1.72
C HIS A 15 -3.95 -3.95 -1.28
N VAL A 16 -4.90 -4.68 -1.84
CA VAL A 16 -5.01 -6.15 -1.66
C VAL A 16 -3.77 -6.85 -2.23
N THR A 17 -3.35 -6.54 -3.46
CA THR A 17 -2.11 -7.10 -4.05
C THR A 17 -0.87 -6.77 -3.22
N GLY A 18 -0.75 -5.54 -2.71
CA GLY A 18 0.32 -5.15 -1.79
C GLY A 18 0.33 -6.03 -0.54
N SER A 19 -0.82 -6.17 0.14
CA SER A 19 -0.94 -7.01 1.34
C SER A 19 -0.55 -8.48 1.11
N ILE A 20 -0.87 -9.02 -0.08
CA ILE A 20 -0.48 -10.38 -0.49
C ILE A 20 1.04 -10.47 -0.64
N ALA A 21 1.68 -9.49 -1.28
CA ALA A 21 3.14 -9.46 -1.44
C ALA A 21 3.86 -9.40 -0.09
N PHE A 22 3.42 -8.54 0.84
CA PHE A 22 3.98 -8.48 2.19
C PHE A 22 3.76 -9.79 2.96
N GLY A 23 2.57 -10.38 2.89
CA GLY A 23 2.27 -11.65 3.56
C GLY A 23 3.12 -12.81 3.04
N ALA A 24 3.34 -12.88 1.72
CA ALA A 24 4.21 -13.87 1.11
C ALA A 24 5.65 -13.75 1.62
N VAL A 25 6.19 -12.53 1.72
CA VAL A 25 7.54 -12.29 2.24
C VAL A 25 7.66 -12.60 3.74
N LEU A 26 6.63 -12.27 4.53
CA LEU A 26 6.63 -12.49 5.99
C LEU A 26 6.37 -13.93 6.43
N GLY A 27 5.99 -14.81 5.49
CA GLY A 27 5.54 -16.18 5.75
C GLY A 27 4.25 -16.26 6.58
N ASN A 28 3.51 -15.14 6.70
CA ASN A 28 2.30 -15.02 7.52
C ASN A 28 1.18 -14.36 6.71
N PRO A 29 -0.08 -14.84 6.80
CA PRO A 29 -1.19 -14.21 6.11
C PRO A 29 -1.42 -12.77 6.59
N VAL A 30 -1.26 -11.80 5.70
CA VAL A 30 -1.63 -10.41 5.93
C VAL A 30 -2.99 -10.15 5.30
N ARG A 31 -3.96 -9.67 6.08
CA ARG A 31 -5.30 -9.35 5.60
C ARG A 31 -5.41 -7.85 5.34
N TYR A 32 -5.84 -7.50 4.13
CA TYR A 32 -6.28 -6.14 3.85
C TYR A 32 -7.54 -5.83 4.66
N ARG A 33 -7.55 -4.66 5.31
CA ARG A 33 -8.73 -4.08 5.95
C ARG A 33 -8.91 -2.68 5.39
N ASP A 34 -10.06 -2.44 4.77
CA ASP A 34 -10.42 -1.08 4.38
C ASP A 34 -10.59 -0.22 5.64
N ILE A 35 -9.97 0.95 5.64
CA ILE A 35 -10.02 1.90 6.74
C ILE A 35 -10.84 3.10 6.29
N VAL A 36 -11.77 3.51 7.15
CA VAL A 36 -12.43 4.81 7.03
C VAL A 36 -11.66 5.78 7.93
N PRO A 37 -10.96 6.79 7.39
CA PRO A 37 -10.12 7.70 8.18
C PRO A 37 -10.96 8.77 8.89
N ASP A 38 -11.94 8.32 9.67
CA ASP A 38 -12.83 9.16 10.48
C ASP A 38 -12.13 9.74 11.71
N ALA A 39 -12.86 10.56 12.49
CA ALA A 39 -12.31 11.19 13.69
C ALA A 39 -11.84 10.17 14.75
N GLY A 40 -12.51 9.00 14.85
CA GLY A 40 -12.14 7.95 15.80
C GLY A 40 -10.84 7.24 15.43
N TRP A 41 -10.61 7.03 14.13
CA TRP A 41 -9.35 6.53 13.59
C TRP A 41 -8.21 7.52 13.82
N GLN A 42 -8.44 8.80 13.50
CA GLN A 42 -7.45 9.86 13.70
C GLN A 42 -7.06 10.01 15.17
N ALA A 43 -8.03 10.09 16.08
CA ALA A 43 -7.79 10.19 17.51
C ALA A 43 -6.99 9.00 18.07
N ARG A 44 -7.18 7.80 17.50
CA ARG A 44 -6.41 6.61 17.90
C ARG A 44 -4.94 6.71 17.51
N LEU A 45 -4.64 7.21 16.33
CA LEU A 45 -3.26 7.42 15.88
C LEU A 45 -2.55 8.53 16.66
N VAL A 46 -3.26 9.59 17.03
CA VAL A 46 -2.69 10.62 17.91
C VAL A 46 -2.33 10.02 19.28
N ARG A 47 -3.17 9.13 19.83
CA ARG A 47 -2.85 8.42 21.08
C ARG A 47 -1.63 7.50 20.99
N THR A 48 -1.19 7.09 19.80
CA THR A 48 0.06 6.33 19.63
C THR A 48 1.30 7.24 19.55
N GLY A 49 1.14 8.55 19.74
CA GLY A 49 2.22 9.53 19.74
C GLY A 49 2.46 10.24 18.39
N LEU A 50 1.60 10.02 17.39
CA LEU A 50 1.68 10.75 16.12
C LEU A 50 1.10 12.17 16.29
N SER A 51 1.68 13.15 15.59
CA SER A 51 1.15 14.52 15.63
C SER A 51 -0.22 14.61 14.95
N ALA A 52 -1.08 15.49 15.46
CA ALA A 52 -2.41 15.70 14.89
C ALA A 52 -2.34 16.16 13.42
N GLU A 53 -1.37 17.02 13.09
CA GLU A 53 -1.13 17.49 11.72
C GLU A 53 -0.77 16.34 10.77
N TYR A 54 0.17 15.48 11.19
CA TYR A 54 0.57 14.31 10.41
C TYR A 54 -0.61 13.37 10.16
N VAL A 55 -1.40 13.10 11.21
CA VAL A 55 -2.59 12.25 11.12
C VAL A 55 -3.66 12.85 10.22
N ALA A 56 -3.84 14.17 10.24
CA ALA A 56 -4.78 14.87 9.34
C ALA A 56 -4.35 14.75 7.88
N GLY A 57 -3.05 14.93 7.59
CA GLY A 57 -2.48 14.71 6.26
C GLY A 57 -2.67 13.27 5.77
N LEU A 58 -2.41 12.29 6.64
CA LEU A 58 -2.60 10.87 6.32
C LEU A 58 -4.07 10.54 6.05
N ALA A 59 -5.00 11.12 6.82
CA ALA A 59 -6.43 10.97 6.59
C ALA A 59 -6.86 11.55 5.24
N ALA A 60 -6.33 12.70 4.84
CA ALA A 60 -6.58 13.31 3.53
C ALA A 60 -6.05 12.42 2.39
N LEU A 61 -4.83 11.89 2.53
CA LEU A 61 -4.24 10.98 1.55
C LEU A 61 -5.10 9.72 1.34
N TYR A 62 -5.56 9.08 2.42
CA TYR A 62 -6.43 7.90 2.31
C TYR A 62 -7.79 8.22 1.68
N ARG A 63 -8.38 9.39 1.96
CA ARG A 63 -9.60 9.84 1.26
C ARG A 63 -9.36 9.98 -0.24
N ASN A 64 -8.24 10.58 -0.66
CA ASN A 64 -7.88 10.73 -2.07
C ASN A 64 -7.67 9.37 -2.77
N TYR A 65 -7.11 8.38 -2.06
CA TYR A 65 -6.97 7.03 -2.59
C TYR A 65 -8.30 6.30 -2.79
N ARG A 66 -9.32 6.56 -1.97
CA ARG A 66 -10.66 5.96 -2.13
C ARG A 66 -11.42 6.49 -3.34
N VAL A 67 -11.21 7.76 -3.69
CA VAL A 67 -11.87 8.38 -4.86
C VAL A 67 -11.03 8.31 -6.13
N GLU A 68 -9.93 7.55 -6.10
CA GLU A 68 -9.07 7.27 -7.26
C GLU A 68 -8.51 8.49 -7.99
N ALA A 69 -8.49 9.67 -7.35
CA ALA A 69 -8.13 10.94 -7.99
C ALA A 69 -6.69 10.98 -8.57
N GLU A 70 -5.80 10.10 -8.08
CA GLU A 70 -4.36 10.08 -8.45
C GLU A 70 -3.89 8.66 -8.82
N SER A 71 -4.65 7.94 -9.66
CA SER A 71 -4.46 6.50 -9.90
C SER A 71 -3.68 6.13 -11.15
N GLU A 72 -3.37 7.12 -11.98
CA GLU A 72 -2.82 6.90 -13.31
C GLU A 72 -1.39 6.36 -13.25
N LEU A 73 -1.09 5.42 -14.14
CA LEU A 73 0.25 4.92 -14.32
C LEU A 73 1.00 5.88 -15.24
N GLY A 74 2.11 6.43 -14.75
CA GLY A 74 3.01 7.28 -15.54
C GLY A 74 4.24 6.53 -16.02
N ALA A 75 4.78 6.93 -17.17
CA ALA A 75 6.03 6.39 -17.72
C ALA A 75 7.30 6.99 -17.09
N GLY A 76 7.16 7.89 -16.09
CA GLY A 76 8.25 8.73 -15.58
C GLY A 76 9.48 7.96 -15.10
N VAL A 77 9.31 6.84 -14.39
CA VAL A 77 10.44 6.04 -13.91
C VAL A 77 11.25 5.46 -15.07
N GLN A 78 10.58 4.92 -16.08
CA GLN A 78 11.25 4.36 -17.25
C GLN A 78 11.89 5.46 -18.11
N ALA A 79 11.22 6.59 -18.28
CA ALA A 79 11.75 7.71 -19.05
C ALA A 79 13.01 8.31 -18.43
N VAL A 80 13.07 8.43 -17.10
CA VAL A 80 14.20 9.06 -16.40
C VAL A 80 15.35 8.06 -16.16
N LEU A 81 15.04 6.81 -15.82
CA LEU A 81 16.05 5.83 -15.40
C LEU A 81 16.40 4.79 -16.47
N GLY A 82 15.73 4.79 -17.63
CA GLY A 82 15.97 3.82 -18.72
C GLY A 82 15.63 2.37 -18.38
N ARG A 83 14.94 2.12 -17.25
CA ARG A 83 14.56 0.79 -16.78
C ARG A 83 13.13 0.77 -16.26
N PRO A 84 12.42 -0.36 -16.30
CA PRO A 84 11.08 -0.44 -15.75
C PRO A 84 11.04 -0.11 -14.25
N PRO A 85 9.91 0.43 -13.74
CA PRO A 85 9.71 0.58 -12.30
C PRO A 85 9.76 -0.78 -11.62
N ARG A 86 10.28 -0.78 -10.39
CA ARG A 86 10.37 -1.98 -9.56
C ARG A 86 8.97 -2.54 -9.26
N SER A 87 8.84 -3.85 -9.18
CA SER A 87 7.59 -4.46 -8.70
C SER A 87 7.39 -4.23 -7.19
N ALA A 88 6.13 -4.26 -6.75
CA ALA A 88 5.82 -4.18 -5.32
C ALA A 88 6.37 -5.37 -4.52
N ALA A 89 6.47 -6.55 -5.15
CA ALA A 89 7.01 -7.75 -4.52
C ALA A 89 8.51 -7.62 -4.26
N ASP A 90 9.28 -7.19 -5.27
CA ASP A 90 10.71 -6.98 -5.10
C ASP A 90 10.99 -5.92 -4.04
N PHE A 91 10.20 -4.84 -4.00
CA PHE A 91 10.32 -3.81 -2.97
C PHE A 91 10.03 -4.37 -1.57
N ALA A 92 8.96 -5.16 -1.41
CA ALA A 92 8.59 -5.76 -0.14
C ALA A 92 9.70 -6.69 0.39
N SER A 93 10.32 -7.49 -0.48
CA SER A 93 11.44 -8.37 -0.10
C SER A 93 12.61 -7.60 0.53
N ASP A 94 13.01 -6.47 -0.08
CA ASP A 94 14.13 -5.67 0.43
C ASP A 94 13.82 -5.02 1.78
N VAL A 95 12.66 -4.37 1.89
CA VAL A 95 12.32 -3.59 3.09
C VAL A 95 12.03 -4.50 4.28
N LEU A 96 11.46 -5.69 4.04
CA LEU A 96 11.14 -6.64 5.10
C LEU A 96 12.30 -7.56 5.49
N ALA A 97 13.42 -7.57 4.75
CA ALA A 97 14.58 -8.40 5.08
C ALA A 97 15.03 -8.21 6.54
N GLY A 98 15.01 -6.97 7.04
CA GLY A 98 15.35 -6.66 8.44
C GLY A 98 14.32 -7.11 9.48
N ALA A 99 13.06 -7.33 9.09
CA ALA A 99 12.01 -7.87 9.96
C ALA A 99 12.07 -9.40 10.08
N LEU A 100 12.63 -10.08 9.06
CA LEU A 100 12.86 -11.52 9.06
C LEU A 100 14.07 -11.92 9.91
N ASN A 101 15.09 -11.06 10.00
CA ASN A 101 16.33 -11.32 10.75
C ASN A 101 16.22 -11.15 12.28
N ARG A 102 15.06 -10.76 12.82
CA ARG A 102 14.84 -10.54 14.26
C ARG A 102 13.95 -11.62 14.91
N ARG A 103 13.68 -12.72 14.21
CA ARG A 103 12.96 -13.87 14.77
C ARG A 103 13.92 -14.88 15.39
#